data_AF-A0A5C9D412-F1
#
_entry.id   AF-A0A5C9D412-F1
#
_cell.length_a   1.000
_cell.length_b   1.000
_cell.length_c   1.000
_cell.angle_alpha   90.00
_cell.angle_beta   90.00
_cell.angle_gamma   90.00
#
_symmetry.space_group_name_H-M   'P 1'
#
loop_
_entity.id
_entity.type
_entity.pdbx_description
1 polymer ?
#
loop_
_entity_poly.entity_id
_entity_poly.type
_entity_poly.pdbx_seq_one_letter_code
_entity_poly.pdbx_strand_id
1 'polypeptide(L)'
;MNRRGQIRDCIVDGPLALDNAISAESARIKKIVSDVAGDADILVAPDIEAGNILYKCLLDLAEARGAGIIMGAAKPVVLTSRADTAETKLASIALASLVGRLAG
;
A
#
# COMPACT_ATOMS: atom_id res chain seq x y z
N MET A 1 -15.80 -0.30 -3.05
CA MET A 1 -15.93 0.14 -1.64
C MET A 1 -16.29 1.61 -1.56
N ASN A 2 -15.51 2.48 -2.21
CA ASN A 2 -15.79 3.92 -2.28
C ASN A 2 -17.13 4.27 -2.97
N ARG A 3 -17.40 3.75 -4.18
CA ARG A 3 -18.69 3.95 -4.89
C ARG A 3 -19.93 3.49 -4.11
N ARG A 4 -19.76 2.58 -3.13
CA ARG A 4 -20.83 2.12 -2.23
C ARG A 4 -20.94 2.95 -0.94
N GLY A 5 -20.12 3.97 -0.76
CA GLY A 5 -20.10 4.87 0.40
C GLY A 5 -19.45 4.30 1.67
N GLN A 6 -18.80 3.13 1.60
CA GLN A 6 -18.18 2.50 2.78
C GLN A 6 -16.83 3.10 3.17
N ILE A 7 -16.08 3.58 2.18
CA ILE A 7 -14.87 4.37 2.41
C ILE A 7 -15.11 5.70 1.72
N ARG A 8 -15.06 6.78 2.49
CA ARG A 8 -15.32 8.14 2.03
C ARG A 8 -14.00 8.85 1.75
N ASP A 9 -14.08 10.00 1.11
CA ASP A 9 -12.94 10.92 0.93
C ASP A 9 -11.73 10.30 0.23
N CYS A 10 -11.99 9.37 -0.69
CA CYS A 10 -10.97 8.77 -1.55
C CYS A 10 -11.54 8.48 -2.95
N ILE A 11 -10.66 8.21 -3.90
CA ILE A 11 -10.99 7.64 -5.20
C ILE A 11 -10.47 6.21 -5.24
N VAL A 12 -11.23 5.30 -5.85
CA VAL A 12 -10.86 3.89 -5.97
C VAL A 12 -11.26 3.41 -7.35
N ASP A 13 -10.32 2.82 -8.07
CA ASP A 13 -10.57 2.19 -9.35
C ASP A 13 -9.77 0.90 -9.51
N GLY A 14 -10.22 0.06 -10.44
CA GLY A 14 -9.65 -1.26 -10.69
C GLY A 14 -10.62 -2.20 -11.43
N PRO A 15 -10.13 -3.36 -11.88
CA PRO A 15 -8.78 -3.88 -11.69
C PRO A 15 -7.74 -3.19 -12.59
N LEU A 16 -6.54 -2.96 -12.04
CA LEU A 16 -5.38 -2.42 -12.77
C LEU A 16 -4.19 -3.36 -12.56
N ALA A 17 -3.47 -3.65 -13.64
CA ALA A 17 -2.13 -4.22 -13.54
C ALA A 17 -1.17 -3.20 -12.91
N LEU A 18 -0.09 -3.69 -12.29
CA LEU A 18 0.84 -2.83 -11.54
C LEU A 18 1.35 -1.64 -12.36
N ASP A 19 1.80 -1.88 -13.59
CA ASP A 19 2.33 -0.86 -14.48
C ASP A 19 1.29 0.22 -14.82
N ASN A 20 0.02 -0.17 -15.00
CA ASN A 20 -1.07 0.76 -15.23
C ASN A 20 -1.42 1.59 -14.00
N ALA A 21 -1.19 1.05 -12.79
CA ALA A 21 -1.46 1.75 -11.55
C ALA A 21 -0.39 2.81 -11.23
N ILE A 22 0.88 2.57 -11.60
CA ILE A 22 2.02 3.41 -11.16
C ILE A 22 2.71 4.20 -12.28
N SER A 23 2.36 3.97 -13.55
CA SER A 23 2.95 4.70 -14.69
C SER A 23 1.89 5.36 -15.56
N ALA A 24 1.86 6.69 -15.51
CA ALA A 24 1.03 7.52 -16.40
C ALA A 24 1.35 7.28 -17.89
N GLU A 25 2.58 6.90 -18.22
CA GLU A 25 2.93 6.51 -19.59
C GLU A 25 2.24 5.21 -20.02
N SER A 26 2.34 4.15 -19.20
CA SER A 26 1.68 2.87 -19.47
C SER A 26 0.17 3.02 -19.58
N ALA A 27 -0.44 3.80 -18.68
CA ALA A 27 -1.87 4.10 -18.71
C ALA A 27 -2.28 4.80 -20.02
N ARG A 28 -1.51 5.80 -20.47
CA ARG A 28 -1.75 6.51 -21.74
C ARG A 28 -1.60 5.60 -22.96
N ILE A 29 -0.53 4.81 -23.04
CA ILE A 29 -0.28 3.87 -24.15
C ILE A 29 -1.45 2.89 -24.30
N LYS A 30 -1.96 2.38 -23.17
CA LYS A 30 -3.07 1.42 -23.13
C LYS A 30 -4.46 2.08 -23.13
N LYS A 31 -4.52 3.41 -23.24
CA LYS A 31 -5.76 4.20 -23.30
C LYS A 31 -6.70 3.94 -22.12
N ILE A 32 -6.12 3.80 -20.92
CA ILE A 32 -6.88 3.60 -19.70
C ILE A 32 -7.45 4.94 -19.25
N VAL A 33 -8.77 5.02 -19.10
CA VAL A 33 -9.47 6.19 -18.57
C VAL A 33 -9.84 5.90 -17.13
N SER A 34 -9.11 6.51 -16.19
CA SER A 34 -9.25 6.31 -14.76
C SER A 34 -8.62 7.47 -14.01
N ASP A 35 -9.24 7.91 -12.92
CA ASP A 35 -8.70 8.97 -12.06
C ASP A 35 -7.53 8.48 -11.18
N VAL A 36 -7.28 7.16 -11.13
CA VAL A 36 -6.24 6.52 -10.31
C VAL A 36 -5.09 5.97 -11.14
N ALA A 37 -5.33 5.64 -12.42
CA ALA A 37 -4.32 4.96 -13.25
C ALA A 37 -3.10 5.86 -13.50
N GLY A 38 -1.93 5.34 -13.15
CA GLY A 38 -0.64 5.96 -13.39
C GLY A 38 -0.13 6.83 -12.24
N ASP A 39 -0.94 7.02 -11.19
CA ASP A 39 -0.63 7.85 -10.03
C ASP A 39 -1.32 7.31 -8.76
N ALA A 40 -1.26 6.00 -8.54
CA ALA A 40 -1.91 5.36 -7.39
C ALA A 40 -1.08 5.52 -6.11
N ASP A 41 -1.69 6.08 -5.04
CA ASP A 41 -1.09 6.12 -3.70
C ASP A 41 -1.13 4.77 -2.97
N ILE A 42 -2.17 3.97 -3.22
CA ILE A 42 -2.45 2.72 -2.50
C ILE A 42 -2.72 1.59 -3.50
N LEU A 43 -1.96 0.50 -3.34
CA LEU A 43 -2.16 -0.73 -4.08
C LEU A 43 -2.84 -1.78 -3.18
N VAL A 44 -3.98 -2.30 -3.61
CA VAL A 44 -4.67 -3.40 -2.95
C VAL A 44 -4.31 -4.69 -3.68
N ALA A 45 -3.52 -5.55 -3.05
CA ALA A 45 -3.18 -6.85 -3.62
C ALA A 45 -4.43 -7.76 -3.72
N PRO A 46 -4.53 -8.61 -4.76
CA PRO A 46 -5.66 -9.53 -4.91
C PRO A 46 -5.68 -10.65 -3.86
N ASP A 47 -4.49 -11.03 -3.35
CA ASP A 47 -4.28 -12.06 -2.35
C ASP A 47 -2.97 -11.79 -1.55
N ILE A 48 -2.71 -12.63 -0.55
CA ILE A 48 -1.57 -12.46 0.36
C ILE A 48 -0.25 -12.80 -0.34
N GLU A 49 -0.26 -13.76 -1.26
CA GLU A 49 0.89 -14.19 -2.03
C GLU A 49 1.40 -13.05 -2.91
N ALA A 50 0.54 -12.41 -3.70
CA ALA A 50 0.87 -11.26 -4.53
C ALA A 50 1.34 -10.07 -3.69
N GLY A 51 0.69 -9.80 -2.55
CA GLY A 51 1.08 -8.74 -1.64
C GLY A 51 2.47 -8.95 -1.04
N ASN A 52 2.78 -10.16 -0.59
CA ASN A 52 4.08 -10.49 -0.02
C ASN A 52 5.19 -10.48 -1.08
N ILE A 53 4.93 -10.99 -2.29
CA ILE A 53 5.87 -10.92 -3.42
C ILE A 53 6.17 -9.46 -3.74
N LEU A 54 5.15 -8.62 -3.91
CA LEU A 54 5.33 -7.20 -4.21
C LEU A 54 6.14 -6.49 -3.12
N TYR A 55 5.78 -6.69 -1.85
CA TYR A 55 6.51 -6.10 -0.72
C TYR A 55 7.99 -6.49 -0.72
N LYS A 56 8.30 -7.78 -0.95
CA LYS A 56 9.68 -8.26 -1.00
C LYS A 56 10.44 -7.76 -2.22
N CYS A 57 9.82 -7.69 -3.40
CA CYS A 57 10.43 -7.07 -4.56
C CYS A 57 10.80 -5.60 -4.29
N LEU A 58 9.92 -4.83 -3.64
CA LEU A 58 10.21 -3.44 -3.31
C LEU A 58 11.39 -3.32 -2.35
N LEU A 59 11.42 -4.12 -1.29
CA LEU A 59 12.51 -4.06 -0.31
C LEU A 59 13.84 -4.58 -0.85
N ASP A 60 13.82 -5.78 -1.46
CA ASP A 60 15.04 -6.54 -1.74
C ASP A 60 15.61 -6.22 -3.14
N LEU A 61 14.77 -5.81 -4.09
CA LEU A 61 15.21 -5.50 -5.47
C LEU A 61 15.24 -4.00 -5.75
N ALA A 62 14.27 -3.24 -5.24
CA ALA A 62 14.21 -1.79 -5.45
C ALA A 62 14.83 -0.99 -4.28
N GLU A 63 15.41 -1.68 -3.29
CA GLU A 63 16.04 -1.09 -2.10
C GLU A 63 15.13 -0.09 -1.36
N ALA A 64 13.81 -0.33 -1.42
CA ALA A 64 12.83 0.52 -0.77
C ALA A 64 12.93 0.40 0.76
N ARG A 65 12.54 1.47 1.45
CA ARG A 65 12.42 1.49 2.91
C ARG A 65 11.01 1.08 3.29
N GLY A 66 10.88 0.04 4.12
CA GLY A 66 9.60 -0.53 4.52
C GLY A 66 9.13 -0.13 5.91
N ALA A 67 7.82 -0.20 6.12
CA ALA A 67 7.16 -0.20 7.42
C ALA A 67 5.91 -1.08 7.34
N GLY A 68 5.59 -1.80 8.42
CA GLY A 68 4.49 -2.75 8.46
C GLY A 68 3.71 -2.67 9.78
N ILE A 69 2.40 -2.51 9.68
CA ILE A 69 1.48 -2.53 10.82
C ILE A 69 0.20 -3.29 10.45
N ILE A 70 -0.49 -3.82 11.46
CA ILE A 70 -1.83 -4.38 11.34
C ILE A 70 -2.84 -3.31 11.76
N MET A 71 -3.85 -3.12 10.90
CA MET A 71 -4.98 -2.20 11.10
C MET A 71 -6.28 -2.98 11.32
N GLY A 72 -7.29 -2.33 11.91
CA GLY A 72 -8.63 -2.89 12.14
C GLY A 72 -8.89 -3.38 13.58
N ALA A 73 -7.87 -3.47 14.41
CA ALA A 73 -8.02 -3.64 15.86
C ALA A 73 -8.28 -2.30 16.57
N ALA A 74 -8.52 -2.32 17.88
CA ALA A 74 -8.76 -1.10 18.69
C ALA A 74 -7.56 -0.13 18.71
N LYS A 75 -6.35 -0.64 18.47
CA LYS A 75 -5.10 0.11 18.31
C LYS A 75 -4.24 -0.54 17.22
N PRO A 76 -3.36 0.21 16.52
CA PRO A 76 -2.41 -0.36 15.57
C PRO A 76 -1.48 -1.37 16.24
N VAL A 77 -1.17 -2.46 15.55
CA VAL A 77 -0.24 -3.49 16.04
C VAL A 77 0.97 -3.54 15.14
N VAL A 78 2.17 -3.37 15.71
CA VAL A 78 3.43 -3.52 14.97
C VAL A 78 3.66 -5.00 14.69
N LEU A 79 3.83 -5.35 13.41
CA LEU A 79 4.17 -6.71 12.98
C LEU A 79 5.40 -6.64 12.08
N THR A 80 6.45 -7.36 12.46
CA THR A 80 7.75 -7.34 11.76
C THR A 80 8.11 -8.75 11.32
N SER A 81 8.82 -8.86 10.20
CA SER A 81 9.51 -10.09 9.82
C SER A 81 10.80 -10.27 10.61
N ARG A 82 11.20 -11.53 10.82
CA ARG A 82 12.53 -11.86 11.37
C ARG A 82 13.66 -11.33 10.49
N ALA A 83 13.42 -11.24 9.19
CA ALA A 83 14.37 -10.73 8.21
C ALA A 83 14.41 -9.19 8.12
N ASP A 84 13.53 -8.48 8.84
CA ASP A 84 13.49 -7.01 8.76
C ASP A 84 14.70 -6.38 9.45
N THR A 85 15.21 -5.31 8.84
CA THR A 85 16.30 -4.49 9.39
C THR A 85 15.84 -3.73 10.63
N ALA A 86 16.80 -3.22 11.43
CA ALA A 86 16.48 -2.36 12.57
C ALA A 86 15.72 -1.09 12.13
N GLU A 87 16.03 -0.58 10.94
CA GLU A 87 15.37 0.59 10.36
C GLU A 87 13.90 0.31 10.02
N THR A 88 13.59 -0.79 9.35
CA THR A 88 12.19 -1.17 9.05
C THR A 88 11.39 -1.33 10.33
N LYS A 89 11.98 -1.93 11.37
CA LYS A 89 11.32 -2.07 12.68
C LYS A 89 11.03 -0.72 13.33
N LEU A 90 11.98 0.20 13.30
CA LEU A 90 11.80 1.56 13.82
C LEU A 90 10.72 2.32 13.03
N ALA A 91 10.74 2.23 11.70
CA ALA A 91 9.75 2.84 10.84
C ALA A 91 8.33 2.30 11.11
N SER A 92 8.18 1.00 11.34
CA SER A 92 6.91 0.38 11.75
C SER A 92 6.38 0.93 13.08
N ILE A 93 7.26 1.13 14.08
CA ILE A 93 6.87 1.73 15.37
C ILE A 93 6.44 3.18 15.17
N ALA A 94 7.19 3.96 14.39
CA ALA A 94 6.86 5.35 14.09
C ALA A 94 5.50 5.45 13.38
N LEU A 95 5.25 4.59 12.39
CA LEU A 95 3.99 4.51 11.67
C LEU A 95 2.82 4.15 12.61
N ALA A 96 2.99 3.15 13.47
CA ALA A 96 1.97 2.76 14.45
C ALA A 96 1.64 3.92 15.42
N SER A 97 2.65 4.67 15.87
CA SER A 97 2.48 5.84 16.74
C SER A 97 1.72 6.97 16.05
N LEU A 98 2.05 7.26 14.78
CA LEU A 98 1.37 8.29 14.00
C LEU A 98 -0.11 7.93 13.78
N VAL A 99 -0.37 6.72 13.26
CA VAL A 99 -1.73 6.27 12.96
C VAL A 99 -2.57 6.14 14.24
N GLY A 100 -1.96 5.68 15.34
CA GLY A 100 -2.63 5.54 16.63
C GLY A 100 -3.09 6.87 17.24
N ARG A 101 -2.44 8.00 16.90
CA ARG A 101 -2.87 9.34 17.29
C ARG A 101 -4.03 9.86 16.44
N LEU A 102 -4.07 9.51 15.15
CA LEU A 102 -5.11 9.96 14.22
C LEU A 102 -6.44 9.23 14.41
N ALA A 103 -6.42 8.04 15.01
CA ALA A 103 -7.58 7.19 15.23
C ALA A 103 -8.28 7.42 16.59
N GLY A 104 -7.78 8.33 17.43
CA GLY A 104 -8.36 8.68 18.74
C GLY A 104 -8.85 10.11 18.74
#